data_AF-A0A7Y0KGJ4-F1
#
_entry.id   AF-A0A7Y0KGJ4-F1
#
_cell.length_a   1.000
_cell.length_b   1.000
_cell.length_c   1.000
_cell.angle_alpha   90.00
_cell.angle_beta   90.00
_cell.angle_gamma   90.00
#
_symmetry.space_group_name_H-M   'P 1'
#
loop_
_entity.id
_entity.type
_entity.pdbx_description
1 polymer ?
#
loop_
_entity_poly.entity_id
_entity_poly.type
_entity_poly.pdbx_seq_one_letter_code
_entity_poly.pdbx_strand_id
1 'polypeptide(L)' 'MKKIAELLVCFLHPIAVVLVWLNLIVRPELSGTAKIVWAVLALVPIVPFVYVLTGGELWESSSKPAVPRR' A
#
# COMPACT_ATOMS: atom_id res chain seq x y z
N MET A 1 -10.15 7.29 14.58
CA MET A 1 -9.17 6.18 14.53
C MET A 1 -8.87 5.68 13.11
N LYS A 2 -9.80 5.74 12.15
CA LYS A 2 -9.65 5.18 10.78
C LYS A 2 -8.63 5.92 9.90
N LYS A 3 -8.61 7.27 9.91
CA LYS A 3 -7.60 8.09 9.22
C LYS A 3 -6.16 7.90 9.73
N ILE A 4 -6.01 7.45 10.99
CA ILE A 4 -4.70 7.13 11.58
C ILE A 4 -4.13 5.89 10.91
N ALA A 5 -4.95 4.87 10.66
CA ALA A 5 -4.51 3.65 9.98
C ALA A 5 -4.08 3.93 8.53
N GLU A 6 -4.82 4.77 7.81
CA GLU A 6 -4.47 5.15 6.43
C GLU A 6 -3.15 5.92 6.37
N LEU A 7 -2.98 6.91 7.26
CA LEU A 7 -1.73 7.67 7.35
C LEU A 7 -0.55 6.78 7.76
N LEU A 8 -0.79 5.85 8.69
CA LEU A 8 0.20 4.87 9.12
C LEU A 8 0.63 3.96 7.96
N VAL A 9 -0.30 3.46 7.15
CA VAL A 9 0.03 2.59 5.99
C VAL A 9 0.75 3.39 4.91
N CYS A 10 0.38 4.65 4.67
CA CYS A 10 1.13 5.54 3.78
C CYS A 10 2.57 5.76 4.25
N PHE A 11 2.80 5.86 5.56
CA PHE A 11 4.15 6.02 6.13
C PHE A 11 4.96 4.72 6.16
N LEU A 12 4.30 3.58 6.38
CA LEU A 12 4.94 2.27 6.36
C LEU A 12 5.35 1.84 4.96
N HIS A 13 4.68 2.29 3.90
CA HIS A 13 5.00 1.86 2.54
C HIS A 13 6.45 2.22 2.13
N PRO A 14 6.93 3.47 2.27
CA PRO A 14 8.35 3.79 2.04
C PRO A 14 9.32 2.89 2.80
N ILE A 15 9.02 2.56 4.05
CA ILE A 15 9.85 1.66 4.87
C ILE A 15 9.83 0.25 4.26
N ALA A 16 8.66 -0.26 3.88
CA ALA A 16 8.52 -1.55 3.21
C ALA A 16 9.31 -1.62 1.89
N VAL A 17 9.31 -0.55 1.09
CA VAL A 17 10.12 -0.47 -0.15
C VAL A 17 11.60 -0.62 0.14
N VAL A 18 12.12 0.10 1.14
CA VAL A 18 13.53 -0.01 1.55
C VAL A 18 13.86 -1.43 2.01
N LEU A 19 13.00 -2.04 2.83
CA LEU A 19 13.18 -3.43 3.29
C LEU A 19 13.16 -4.43 2.13
N VAL A 20 12.30 -4.24 1.14
CA VAL A 20 12.27 -5.06 -0.08
C VAL A 20 13.60 -4.93 -0.84
N TRP A 21 14.10 -3.71 -1.01
CA TRP A 21 15.37 -3.49 -1.71
C TRP A 21 16.56 -4.13 -0.98
N LEU A 22 16.63 -3.97 0.36
CA LEU A 22 17.66 -4.65 1.17
C LEU A 22 17.57 -6.17 1.01
N ASN A 23 16.37 -6.74 1.07
CA ASN A 23 16.16 -8.17 0.85
C ASN A 23 16.60 -8.61 -0.55
N LEU A 24 16.31 -7.83 -1.59
CA LEU A 24 16.73 -8.14 -2.97
C LEU A 24 18.26 -8.11 -3.14
N ILE A 25 18.95 -7.18 -2.46
CA ILE A 25 20.42 -7.11 -2.47
C ILE A 25 20.99 -8.40 -1.87
N VAL A 26 20.51 -8.79 -0.70
CA VAL A 26 21.07 -9.92 0.07
C VAL A 26 20.66 -11.29 -0.48
N ARG A 27 19.61 -11.38 -1.32
CA ARG A 27 19.10 -12.65 -1.84
C ARG A 27 19.91 -13.16 -3.05
N PRO A 28 20.74 -14.21 -2.93
CA PRO A 28 21.60 -14.68 -4.02
C PRO A 28 20.85 -15.52 -5.06
N GLU A 29 19.79 -16.22 -4.65
CA GLU A 29 19.00 -17.16 -5.47
C GLU A 29 18.20 -16.49 -6.60
N LEU A 30 18.16 -15.16 -6.65
CA LEU A 30 17.33 -14.40 -7.59
C LEU A 30 18.19 -13.79 -8.69
N SER A 31 17.81 -14.00 -9.95
CA SER A 31 18.51 -13.41 -11.10
C SER A 31 18.49 -11.87 -11.05
N GLY A 32 19.53 -11.22 -11.59
CA GLY A 32 19.65 -9.76 -11.58
C GLY A 32 18.43 -9.06 -12.19
N THR A 33 17.91 -9.57 -13.32
CA THR A 33 16.69 -9.05 -13.95
C THR A 33 15.48 -9.17 -13.05
N ALA A 34 15.30 -10.30 -12.38
CA ALA A 34 14.20 -10.47 -11.44
C ALA A 34 14.31 -9.46 -10.28
N LYS A 35 15.53 -9.17 -9.78
CA LYS A 35 15.72 -8.17 -8.72
C LYS A 35 15.28 -6.78 -9.18
N ILE A 36 15.63 -6.40 -10.40
CA ILE A 36 15.24 -5.11 -10.99
C ILE A 36 13.72 -5.01 -11.13
N VAL A 37 13.07 -6.05 -11.68
CA VAL A 37 11.61 -6.09 -11.83
C VAL A 37 10.92 -5.96 -10.47
N TRP A 38 11.36 -6.70 -9.46
CA TRP A 38 10.80 -6.60 -8.11
C TRP A 38 11.06 -5.25 -7.45
N ALA A 39 12.24 -4.66 -7.65
CA ALA A 39 12.56 -3.34 -7.12
C ALA A 39 11.66 -2.24 -7.69
N VAL A 40 11.36 -2.31 -9.00
CA VAL A 40 10.46 -1.38 -9.70
C VAL A 40 9.00 -1.64 -9.30
N LEU A 41 8.55 -2.90 -9.23
CA LEU A 41 7.19 -3.23 -8.82
C LEU A 41 6.90 -2.76 -7.37
N ALA A 42 7.88 -2.86 -6.48
CA ALA A 42 7.74 -2.40 -5.10
C ALA A 42 7.50 -0.89 -4.98
N LEU A 43 7.96 -0.09 -5.95
CA LEU A 43 7.75 1.37 -5.95
C LEU A 43 6.30 1.77 -6.17
N VAL A 44 5.45 0.90 -6.71
CA VAL A 44 4.04 1.23 -6.99
C VAL A 44 3.21 1.04 -5.71
N PRO A 45 2.79 2.13 -5.04
CA PRO A 45 2.07 2.04 -3.79
C PRO A 45 0.58 1.80 -4.05
N ILE A 46 0.19 0.54 -4.24
CA ILE A 46 -1.22 0.18 -4.54
C ILE A 46 -2.17 0.78 -3.48
N VAL A 47 -1.81 0.76 -2.20
CA VAL A 47 -2.69 1.24 -1.13
C VAL A 47 -2.91 2.77 -1.17
N PRO A 48 -1.88 3.63 -1.19
CA PRO A 48 -2.04 5.07 -1.43
C PRO A 48 -2.77 5.41 -2.73
N PHE A 49 -2.49 4.70 -3.84
CA PHE A 49 -3.20 4.89 -5.10
C PHE A 49 -4.70 4.61 -4.95
N VAL A 50 -5.06 3.49 -4.33
CA VAL A 50 -6.47 3.16 -4.10
C VAL A 50 -7.11 4.14 -3.10
N TYR A 51 -6.40 4.61 -2.08
CA TYR A 51 -6.91 5.65 -1.16
C TYR A 51 -7.25 6.95 -1.91
N VAL A 52 -6.35 7.44 -2.76
CA VAL A 52 -6.59 8.63 -3.58
C VAL A 52 -7.72 8.38 -4.59
N LEU A 53 -7.73 7.24 -5.27
CA LEU A 53 -8.74 6.90 -6.30
C LEU A 53 -10.13 6.65 -5.71
N THR A 54 -10.23 6.25 -4.44
CA THR A 54 -11.51 6.07 -3.74
C THR A 54 -11.98 7.35 -3.02
N GLY A 55 -11.32 8.49 -3.25
CA GLY A 55 -11.70 9.76 -2.61
C GLY A 55 -11.45 9.77 -1.09
N GLY A 56 -10.58 8.89 -0.60
CA GLY A 56 -10.31 8.72 0.81
C GLY A 56 -11.34 7.89 1.59
N GLU A 57 -12.18 7.11 0.89
CA GLU A 57 -13.30 6.34 1.46
C GLU A 57 -13.08 4.82 1.45
N LEU A 58 -11.83 4.35 1.33
CA LEU A 58 -11.46 2.92 1.28
C LEU A 58 -12.08 2.09 2.42
N TRP A 59 -12.24 2.69 3.60
CA TRP A 59 -12.78 2.06 4.81
C TRP A 59 -14.11 2.66 5.30
N GLU A 60 -14.73 3.56 4.52
CA GLU A 60 -15.98 4.27 4.87
C GLU A 60 -17.25 3.44 4.56
N SER A 61 -17.17 2.47 3.63
CA SER A 61 -18.34 1.72 3.12
C SER A 61 -19.04 0.81 4.15
N SER A 62 -18.38 0.49 5.26
CA SER A 62 -18.89 -0.48 6.25
C SER A 62 -19.85 0.12 7.29
N SER A 63 -20.12 1.44 7.26
CA SER A 63 -20.83 2.11 8.36
C SER A 63 -21.90 3.12 7.90
N LYS A 64 -22.61 2.87 6.81
CA LYS A 64 -23.85 3.64 6.54
C LYS A 64 -25.04 2.95 7.22
N PRO A 65 -25.65 3.54 8.27
CA PRO A 65 -26.97 3.09 8.68
C PRO A 65 -27.93 3.34 7.51
N ALA A 66 -28.74 2.34 7.18
CA ALA A 66 -29.80 2.48 6.19
C ALA A 66 -30.70 3.65 6.62
N VAL A 67 -30.72 4.71 5.81
CA VAL A 67 -31.66 5.83 6.02
C VAL A 67 -33.07 5.26 5.90
N PRO A 68 -33.92 5.36 6.95
CA PRO A 68 -35.31 4.97 6.81
C PRO A 68 -35.97 5.99 5.88
N ARG A 69 -36.36 5.52 4.68
CA ARG A 69 -37.27 6.26 3.81
C ARG A 69 -38.59 6.45 4.57
N ARG A 70 -38.91 7.70 4.91
CA ARG A 70 -40.27 8.10 5.29
C ARG A 70 -41.19 8.00 4.08
#